data_AF-A0A0K8RS11-F1
#
_entry.id   AF-A0A0K8RS11-F1
#
_cell.length_a   1.000
_cell.length_b   1.000
_cell.length_c   1.000
_cell.angle_alpha   90.00
_cell.angle_beta   90.00
_cell.angle_gamma   90.00
#
_symmetry.space_group_name_H-M   'P 1'
#
loop_
_entity.id
_entity.type
_entity.pdbx_description
1 polymer ?
#
loop_
_entity_poly.entity_id
_entity_poly.type
_entity_poly.pdbx_seq_one_letter_code
_entity_poly.pdbx_strand_id
1 'polypeptide(L)'
;MNCWTTARIFIITALICSATADTKAEDDVCKTADCMRLGLELSDAINASADPCDDFYDYVCKKWKNKTEIPPYLPSYGHLWLIRDEVAKKINDTLSNMTVTAFQAESLNETIAMAYQSCMKEDSSQPAEEIKRLQDTLKRFGILEWPMKSGSNKTKNWQDIYKKMRIGADMSFIFSININPNPTNTSVRAIDIDISEFVPSRYQIYRARENNDSAVEAYEDFIKRAVILFSKEKDINAATKIAKDILDFEVNLTKELYKSSDFEAPVLPDDNGMSDYHEYYQDDSSNTTESELEPEVKECSRVIPRSLLLDEMLQARSDESTSAAEKDPETSRKLKDIDRKLKSDGWFQLLTDIFKDASVNLTGEEEV
;
A
#
# COMPACT_ATOMS: atom_id res chain seq x y z
N MET A 1 -29.02 -69.77 -33.49
CA MET A 1 -28.36 -68.70 -34.28
C MET A 1 -27.02 -69.25 -34.73
N ASN A 2 -26.83 -69.49 -36.03
CA ASN A 2 -25.67 -70.23 -36.53
C ASN A 2 -24.43 -69.32 -36.54
N CYS A 3 -23.25 -69.87 -36.26
CA CYS A 3 -21.97 -69.13 -36.17
C CYS A 3 -21.66 -68.30 -37.44
N TRP A 4 -22.24 -68.68 -38.58
CA TRP A 4 -22.16 -67.95 -39.84
C TRP A 4 -22.97 -66.64 -39.89
N THR A 5 -24.09 -66.57 -39.19
CA THR A 5 -24.92 -65.35 -39.10
C THR A 5 -24.26 -64.29 -38.22
N THR A 6 -23.59 -64.68 -37.14
CA THR A 6 -22.85 -63.75 -36.28
C THR A 6 -21.59 -63.21 -36.97
N ALA A 7 -20.85 -64.06 -37.70
CA ALA A 7 -19.67 -63.62 -38.46
C ALA A 7 -20.01 -62.60 -39.56
N ARG A 8 -21.15 -62.76 -40.25
CA ARG A 8 -21.59 -61.80 -41.27
C ARG A 8 -22.02 -60.46 -40.68
N ILE A 9 -22.69 -60.47 -39.53
CA ILE A 9 -23.06 -59.23 -38.84
C ILE A 9 -21.81 -58.46 -38.42
N PHE A 10 -20.82 -59.13 -37.84
CA PHE A 10 -19.55 -58.51 -37.44
C PHE A 10 -18.73 -57.94 -38.61
N ILE A 11 -18.69 -58.63 -39.76
CA ILE A 11 -17.99 -58.13 -40.95
C ILE A 11 -18.72 -56.93 -41.57
N ILE A 12 -20.06 -56.95 -41.57
CA ILE A 12 -20.87 -55.85 -42.09
C ILE A 12 -20.77 -54.62 -41.18
N THR A 13 -20.79 -54.77 -39.85
CA THR A 13 -20.55 -53.63 -38.93
C THR A 13 -19.12 -53.10 -39.02
N ALA A 14 -18.11 -53.95 -39.20
CA ALA A 14 -16.73 -53.50 -39.39
C ALA A 14 -16.54 -52.73 -40.72
N LEU A 15 -17.21 -53.15 -41.79
CA LEU A 15 -17.17 -52.47 -43.10
C LEU A 15 -17.98 -51.16 -43.10
N ILE A 16 -19.11 -51.09 -42.37
CA ILE A 16 -19.88 -49.85 -42.20
C ILE A 16 -19.12 -48.83 -41.34
N CYS A 17 -18.39 -49.26 -40.30
CA CYS A 17 -17.54 -48.37 -39.50
C CYS A 17 -16.30 -47.86 -40.26
N SER A 18 -15.83 -48.60 -41.27
CA SER A 18 -14.66 -48.20 -42.06
C SER A 18 -15.02 -47.24 -43.21
N ALA A 19 -16.29 -47.17 -43.61
CA ALA A 19 -16.76 -46.33 -44.72
C ALA A 19 -17.18 -44.91 -44.31
N THR A 20 -17.18 -44.57 -43.02
CA THR A 20 -17.39 -43.18 -42.53
C THR A 20 -16.11 -42.50 -42.06
N ALA A 21 -14.96 -43.17 -42.14
CA ALA A 21 -13.68 -42.60 -41.79
C ALA A 21 -12.89 -42.27 -43.07
N ASP A 22 -13.33 -41.25 -43.81
CA ASP A 22 -12.41 -40.56 -44.70
C ASP A 22 -12.64 -39.04 -44.75
N THR A 23 -11.68 -38.38 -44.10
CA THR A 23 -10.97 -37.15 -44.51
C THR A 23 -11.48 -35.76 -44.11
N LYS A 24 -10.54 -35.08 -43.42
CA LYS A 24 -10.39 -33.64 -43.15
C LYS A 24 -11.35 -33.01 -42.15
N ALA A 25 -11.14 -33.32 -40.87
CA ALA A 25 -11.02 -32.20 -39.94
C ALA A 25 -9.70 -31.51 -40.29
N GLU A 26 -9.78 -30.39 -41.03
CA GLU A 26 -8.66 -29.46 -41.05
C GLU A 26 -8.41 -29.11 -39.58
N ASP A 27 -7.21 -29.42 -39.10
CA ASP A 27 -6.76 -29.14 -37.74
C ASP A 27 -6.82 -27.62 -37.56
N ASP A 28 -7.94 -27.10 -37.04
CA ASP A 28 -8.28 -25.67 -36.84
C ASP A 28 -7.42 -25.02 -35.74
N VAL A 29 -6.22 -25.57 -35.55
CA VAL A 29 -5.21 -25.12 -34.62
C VAL A 29 -4.45 -23.97 -35.27
N CYS A 30 -4.50 -22.82 -34.62
CA CYS A 30 -3.76 -21.64 -35.05
C CYS A 30 -2.25 -21.91 -35.09
N LYS A 31 -1.63 -21.69 -36.26
CA LYS A 31 -0.20 -21.91 -36.53
C LYS A 31 0.56 -20.62 -36.83
N THR A 32 -0.02 -19.46 -36.49
CA THR A 32 0.70 -18.18 -36.60
C THR A 32 1.84 -18.12 -35.59
N ALA A 33 2.84 -17.28 -35.85
CA ALA A 33 3.97 -17.09 -34.94
C ALA A 33 3.52 -16.68 -33.53
N ASP A 34 2.51 -15.81 -33.43
CA ASP A 34 1.95 -15.39 -32.15
C ASP A 34 1.24 -16.53 -31.40
N CYS A 35 0.46 -17.35 -32.10
CA CYS A 35 -0.20 -18.51 -31.49
C CYS A 35 0.82 -19.55 -30.99
N MET A 36 1.88 -19.81 -31.75
CA MET A 36 2.94 -20.73 -31.31
C MET A 36 3.68 -20.17 -30.10
N ARG A 37 4.03 -18.88 -30.11
CA ARG A 37 4.70 -18.22 -28.97
C ARG A 37 3.84 -18.28 -27.71
N LEU A 38 2.58 -17.86 -27.79
CA LEU A 38 1.67 -17.87 -26.65
C LEU A 38 1.39 -19.30 -26.15
N GLY A 39 1.24 -20.25 -27.07
CA GLY A 39 1.05 -21.66 -26.72
C GLY A 39 2.24 -22.24 -25.95
N LEU A 40 3.46 -21.89 -26.33
CA LEU A 40 4.68 -22.27 -25.60
C LEU A 40 4.75 -21.60 -24.22
N GLU A 41 4.53 -20.28 -24.16
CA GLU A 41 4.53 -19.53 -22.89
C GLU A 41 3.51 -20.10 -21.89
N LEU A 42 2.30 -20.43 -22.35
CA LEU A 42 1.25 -21.04 -21.52
C LEU A 42 1.63 -22.46 -21.09
N SER A 43 2.14 -23.29 -22.01
CA SER A 43 2.56 -24.65 -21.71
C SER A 43 3.71 -24.71 -20.71
N ASP A 44 4.60 -23.72 -20.72
CA ASP A 44 5.72 -23.61 -19.78
C ASP A 44 5.24 -23.28 -18.35
N ALA A 45 4.13 -22.56 -18.21
CA ALA A 45 3.55 -22.18 -16.93
C ALA A 45 2.63 -23.25 -16.32
N ILE A 46 1.92 -24.02 -17.16
CA ILE A 46 0.91 -24.99 -16.71
C ILE A 46 1.53 -26.18 -15.97
N ASN A 47 1.04 -26.45 -14.77
CA ASN A 47 1.24 -27.70 -14.04
C ASN A 47 0.11 -28.70 -14.33
N ALA A 48 0.29 -29.51 -15.37
CA ALA A 48 -0.69 -30.52 -15.77
C ALA A 48 -0.88 -31.68 -14.77
N SER A 49 -0.09 -31.73 -13.69
CA SER A 49 -0.25 -32.73 -12.61
C SER A 49 -1.29 -32.31 -11.57
N ALA A 50 -1.68 -31.03 -11.51
CA ALA A 50 -2.75 -30.55 -10.66
C ALA A 50 -4.12 -30.69 -11.35
N ASP A 51 -5.19 -30.95 -10.58
CA ASP A 51 -6.55 -30.87 -11.12
C ASP A 51 -7.00 -29.40 -11.12
N PRO A 52 -7.32 -28.80 -12.29
CA PRO A 52 -7.79 -27.42 -12.35
C PRO A 52 -9.12 -27.19 -11.60
N CYS A 53 -9.90 -28.24 -11.32
CA CYS A 53 -11.13 -28.15 -10.54
C CYS A 53 -10.88 -28.07 -9.03
N ASP A 54 -9.72 -28.52 -8.57
CA ASP A 54 -9.31 -28.50 -7.17
C ASP A 54 -8.47 -27.25 -6.86
N ASP A 55 -7.44 -26.97 -7.67
CA ASP A 55 -6.59 -25.79 -7.55
C ASP A 55 -6.21 -25.25 -8.93
N PHE A 56 -7.05 -24.35 -9.43
CA PHE A 56 -6.80 -23.69 -10.71
C PHE A 56 -5.54 -22.82 -10.69
N TYR A 57 -5.16 -22.25 -9.54
CA TYR A 57 -3.98 -21.41 -9.45
C TYR A 57 -2.70 -22.25 -9.58
N ASP A 58 -2.61 -23.40 -8.89
CA ASP A 58 -1.48 -24.30 -9.06
C ASP A 58 -1.40 -24.83 -10.50
N TYR A 59 -2.54 -25.24 -11.06
CA TYR A 59 -2.61 -25.70 -12.45
C TYR A 59 -2.06 -24.69 -13.45
N VAL A 60 -2.37 -23.40 -13.32
CA VAL A 60 -1.96 -22.38 -14.31
C VAL A 60 -0.65 -21.65 -13.98
N CYS A 61 -0.26 -21.54 -12.70
CA CYS A 61 0.85 -20.68 -12.26
C CYS A 61 2.04 -21.42 -11.65
N LYS A 62 1.89 -22.67 -11.18
CA LYS A 62 2.89 -23.29 -10.30
C LYS A 62 4.28 -23.39 -10.92
N LYS A 63 4.39 -23.80 -12.20
CA LYS A 63 5.72 -23.88 -12.84
C LYS A 63 6.34 -22.50 -13.03
N TRP A 64 5.53 -21.48 -13.35
CA TRP A 64 6.01 -20.11 -13.45
C TRP A 64 6.53 -19.60 -12.10
N LYS A 65 5.77 -19.82 -11.02
CA LYS A 65 6.17 -19.46 -9.65
C LYS A 65 7.50 -20.13 -9.27
N ASN A 66 7.65 -21.42 -9.57
CA ASN A 66 8.87 -22.17 -9.21
C ASN A 66 10.10 -21.72 -10.02
N LYS A 67 9.91 -21.23 -11.24
CA LYS A 67 11.00 -20.76 -12.12
C LYS A 67 11.36 -19.30 -11.88
N THR A 68 10.46 -18.51 -11.31
CA THR A 68 10.61 -17.05 -11.23
C THR A 68 10.99 -16.62 -9.82
N GLU A 69 12.18 -16.04 -9.69
CA GLU A 69 12.62 -15.42 -8.45
C GLU A 69 12.05 -14.01 -8.31
N ILE A 70 11.61 -13.65 -7.11
CA ILE A 70 11.22 -12.28 -6.78
C ILE A 70 12.50 -11.44 -6.67
N PRO A 71 12.66 -10.37 -7.47
CA PRO A 71 13.82 -9.51 -7.35
C PRO A 71 13.96 -8.93 -5.93
N PRO A 72 15.18 -8.80 -5.38
CA PRO A 72 15.38 -8.43 -3.97
C PRO A 72 14.87 -7.04 -3.59
N TYR A 73 14.59 -6.19 -4.58
CA TYR A 73 14.07 -4.83 -4.41
C TYR A 73 12.54 -4.75 -4.56
N LEU A 74 11.84 -5.87 -4.76
CA LEU A 74 10.37 -5.91 -4.88
C LEU A 74 9.76 -6.80 -3.79
N PRO A 75 8.62 -6.39 -3.19
CA PRO A 75 7.92 -7.20 -2.21
C PRO A 75 7.11 -8.35 -2.83
N SER A 76 6.84 -8.28 -4.14
CA SER A 76 6.11 -9.29 -4.90
C SER A 76 6.49 -9.20 -6.38
N TYR A 77 6.30 -10.30 -7.12
CA TYR A 77 6.57 -10.34 -8.55
C TYR A 77 5.50 -11.16 -9.29
N GLY A 78 5.16 -10.72 -10.50
CA GLY A 78 4.05 -11.25 -11.28
C GLY A 78 4.04 -10.67 -12.70
N HIS A 79 3.11 -11.13 -13.54
CA HIS A 79 3.04 -10.69 -14.94
C HIS A 79 2.87 -9.16 -15.12
N LEU A 80 2.13 -8.49 -14.23
CA LEU A 80 2.02 -7.03 -14.28
C LEU A 80 3.36 -6.32 -13.98
N TRP A 81 4.20 -6.91 -13.12
CA TRP A 81 5.54 -6.38 -12.86
C TRP A 81 6.46 -6.55 -14.06
N LEU A 82 6.39 -7.69 -14.76
CA LEU A 82 7.13 -7.89 -16.02
C LEU A 82 6.80 -6.80 -17.05
N ILE A 83 5.51 -6.50 -17.23
CA ILE A 83 5.06 -5.44 -18.14
C ILE A 83 5.57 -4.07 -17.67
N ARG A 84 5.50 -3.78 -16.37
CA ARG A 84 6.04 -2.53 -15.80
C ARG A 84 7.54 -2.40 -16.04
N ASP A 85 8.31 -3.47 -15.87
CA ASP A 85 9.76 -3.48 -16.11
C ASP A 85 10.07 -3.23 -17.59
N GLU A 86 9.34 -3.84 -18.53
CA GLU A 86 9.50 -3.59 -19.96
C GLU A 86 9.15 -2.16 -20.35
N VAL A 87 8.08 -1.61 -19.79
CA VAL A 87 7.69 -0.21 -20.02
C VAL A 87 8.73 0.74 -19.44
N ALA A 88 9.21 0.48 -18.21
CA ALA A 88 10.25 1.28 -17.56
C ALA A 88 11.55 1.28 -18.37
N LYS A 89 11.96 0.13 -18.92
CA LYS A 89 13.12 0.03 -19.84
C LYS A 89 12.92 0.89 -21.08
N LYS A 90 11.76 0.82 -21.75
CA LYS A 90 11.47 1.64 -22.93
C LYS A 90 11.47 3.14 -22.61
N ILE A 91 10.90 3.54 -21.47
CA ILE A 91 10.92 4.93 -21.00
C ILE A 91 12.37 5.37 -20.75
N ASN A 92 13.15 4.56 -20.04
CA ASN A 92 14.56 4.80 -19.76
C ASN A 92 15.36 4.98 -21.04
N ASP A 93 15.24 4.08 -22.01
CA ASP A 93 15.94 4.15 -23.30
C ASP A 93 15.51 5.38 -24.11
N THR A 94 14.24 5.75 -24.04
CA THR A 94 13.73 6.94 -24.76
C THR A 94 14.28 8.22 -24.14
N LEU A 95 14.20 8.38 -22.82
CA LEU A 95 14.55 9.63 -22.13
C LEU A 95 16.06 9.81 -21.93
N SER A 96 16.82 8.73 -21.74
CA SER A 96 18.28 8.78 -21.62
C SER A 96 18.97 9.24 -22.90
N ASN A 97 18.41 8.91 -24.06
CA ASN A 97 18.96 9.28 -25.36
C ASN A 97 18.55 10.68 -25.84
N MET A 98 17.66 11.39 -25.12
CA MET A 98 17.29 12.75 -25.48
C MET A 98 18.41 13.74 -25.14
N THR A 99 18.79 14.58 -26.09
CA THR A 99 19.71 15.70 -25.82
C THR A 99 18.90 16.89 -25.34
N VAL A 100 19.11 17.30 -24.09
CA VAL A 100 18.44 18.48 -23.52
C VAL A 100 19.50 19.51 -23.14
N THR A 101 19.32 20.74 -23.59
CA THR A 101 20.14 21.87 -23.12
C THR A 101 19.71 22.22 -21.72
N ALA A 102 20.64 22.16 -20.77
CA ALA A 102 20.35 22.46 -19.36
C ALA A 102 19.72 23.85 -19.24
N PHE A 103 18.65 23.94 -18.44
CA PHE A 103 17.92 25.19 -18.15
C PHE A 103 17.15 25.82 -19.33
N GLN A 104 17.00 25.10 -20.45
CA GLN A 104 16.30 25.58 -21.64
C GLN A 104 15.43 24.46 -22.25
N ALA A 105 14.44 23.97 -21.50
CA ALA A 105 13.39 23.15 -22.11
C ALA A 105 12.38 24.07 -22.81
N GLU A 106 12.20 23.89 -24.11
CA GLU A 106 11.26 24.62 -24.95
C GLU A 106 9.95 23.81 -25.19
N SER A 107 9.97 22.51 -24.87
CA SER A 107 8.83 21.62 -25.00
C SER A 107 8.55 20.76 -23.76
N LEU A 108 7.34 20.20 -23.68
CA LEU A 108 6.97 19.22 -22.65
C LEU A 108 7.91 18.01 -22.65
N ASN A 109 8.27 17.51 -23.83
CA ASN A 109 9.17 16.36 -23.96
C ASN A 109 10.56 16.65 -23.39
N GLU A 110 11.11 17.84 -23.69
CA GLU A 110 12.40 18.27 -23.11
C GLU A 110 12.31 18.49 -21.60
N THR A 111 11.16 18.95 -21.09
CA THR A 111 10.94 19.12 -19.65
C THR A 111 10.93 17.76 -18.93
N ILE A 112 10.25 16.76 -19.49
CA ILE A 112 10.23 15.39 -18.97
C ILE A 112 11.63 14.77 -19.02
N ALA A 113 12.34 14.91 -20.15
CA ALA A 113 13.70 14.41 -20.29
C ALA A 113 14.68 15.11 -19.33
N MET A 114 14.56 16.42 -19.11
CA MET A 114 15.37 17.17 -18.14
C MET A 114 15.14 16.66 -16.72
N ALA A 115 13.88 16.45 -16.32
CA ALA A 115 13.54 15.93 -15.00
C ALA A 115 14.10 14.51 -14.80
N TYR A 116 13.92 13.64 -15.80
CA TYR A 116 14.48 12.29 -15.80
C TYR A 116 16.01 12.31 -15.67
N GLN A 117 16.71 13.10 -16.49
CA GLN A 117 18.18 13.21 -16.43
C GLN A 117 18.66 13.81 -15.12
N SER A 118 17.90 14.73 -14.51
CA SER A 118 18.22 15.26 -13.18
C SER A 118 18.09 14.18 -12.10
N CYS A 119 17.13 13.26 -12.21
CA CYS A 119 16.94 12.15 -11.28
C CYS A 119 18.00 11.05 -11.46
N MET A 120 18.43 10.80 -12.70
CA MET A 120 19.37 9.72 -13.03
C MET A 120 20.84 10.12 -12.83
N LYS A 121 21.14 11.41 -12.72
CA LYS A 121 22.48 11.87 -12.33
C LYS A 121 22.74 11.39 -10.92
N GLU A 122 23.73 10.51 -10.76
CA GLU A 122 24.26 10.18 -9.44
C GLU A 122 24.61 11.48 -8.72
N ASP A 123 23.98 11.68 -7.56
CA ASP A 123 24.19 12.87 -6.78
C ASP A 123 25.65 12.91 -6.28
N SER A 124 26.13 14.11 -5.95
CA SER A 124 27.51 14.30 -5.50
C SER A 124 27.89 13.29 -4.41
N SER A 125 29.10 12.73 -4.42
CA SER A 125 29.59 11.81 -3.37
C SER A 125 29.78 12.45 -1.98
N GLN A 126 29.07 13.55 -1.70
CA GLN A 126 29.15 14.37 -0.50
C GLN A 126 27.78 14.43 0.21
N PRO A 127 27.45 13.44 1.06
CA PRO A 127 26.18 13.40 1.81
C PRO A 127 25.87 14.67 2.60
N ALA A 128 26.91 15.39 3.07
CA ALA A 128 26.73 16.64 3.80
C ALA A 128 26.15 17.77 2.92
N GLU A 129 26.46 17.79 1.63
CA GLU A 129 25.91 18.77 0.69
C GLU A 129 24.44 18.47 0.38
N GLU A 130 24.10 17.21 0.17
CA GLU A 130 22.72 16.74 -0.07
C GLU A 130 21.80 17.11 1.10
N ILE A 131 22.21 16.79 2.33
CA ILE A 131 21.45 17.14 3.52
C ILE A 131 21.30 18.66 3.66
N LYS A 132 22.32 19.43 3.29
CA LYS A 132 22.23 20.89 3.30
C LYS A 132 21.22 21.40 2.27
N ARG A 133 21.20 20.85 1.04
CA ARG A 133 20.21 21.20 0.02
C ARG A 133 18.78 20.91 0.49
N LEU A 134 18.58 19.78 1.16
CA LEU A 134 17.29 19.42 1.74
C LEU A 134 16.89 20.38 2.87
N GLN A 135 17.81 20.72 3.78
CA GLN A 135 17.58 21.73 4.83
C GLN A 135 17.24 23.10 4.25
N ASP A 136 17.91 23.53 3.18
CA ASP A 136 17.64 24.80 2.51
C ASP A 136 16.28 24.79 1.80
N THR A 137 15.84 23.63 1.31
CA THR A 137 14.49 23.43 0.76
C THR A 137 13.43 23.55 1.87
N LEU A 138 13.62 22.87 3.00
CA LEU A 138 12.72 22.95 4.16
C LEU A 138 12.54 24.39 4.68
N LYS A 139 13.60 25.21 4.66
CA LYS A 139 13.52 26.63 5.03
C LYS A 139 12.56 27.43 4.14
N ARG A 140 12.46 27.11 2.83
CA ARG A 140 11.52 27.77 1.90
C ARG A 140 10.06 27.53 2.31
N PHE A 141 9.79 26.37 2.89
CA PHE A 141 8.48 25.99 3.43
C PHE A 141 8.23 26.49 4.87
N GLY A 142 9.18 27.23 5.46
CA GLY A 142 9.06 27.76 6.82
C GLY A 142 9.57 26.83 7.92
N ILE A 143 10.11 25.66 7.57
CA ILE A 143 10.75 24.73 8.50
C ILE A 143 12.21 25.16 8.66
N LEU A 144 12.45 26.09 9.58
CA LEU A 144 13.78 26.69 9.76
C LEU A 144 14.78 25.78 10.47
N GLU A 145 14.29 24.84 11.27
CA GLU A 145 15.08 23.85 12.01
C GLU A 145 14.18 22.64 12.29
N TRP A 146 14.68 21.42 12.07
CA TRP A 146 13.99 20.18 12.42
C TRP A 146 14.98 19.15 13.00
N PRO A 147 14.62 18.48 14.11
CA PRO A 147 13.55 18.84 15.05
C PRO A 147 13.72 20.26 15.63
N MET A 148 12.59 20.90 15.93
CA MET A 148 12.59 22.20 16.59
C MET A 148 13.09 22.06 18.03
N LYS A 149 14.14 22.82 18.39
CA LYS A 149 14.65 22.86 19.76
C LYS A 149 13.66 23.55 20.70
N SER A 150 13.52 22.98 21.90
CA SER A 150 12.72 23.55 22.99
C SER A 150 13.29 24.91 23.40
N GLY A 151 12.44 25.94 23.54
CA GLY A 151 12.85 27.31 23.87
C GLY A 151 13.14 28.24 22.69
N SER A 152 12.87 27.82 21.44
CA SER A 152 12.91 28.75 20.31
C SER A 152 11.74 29.75 20.40
N ASN A 153 12.05 31.05 20.51
CA ASN A 153 11.08 32.17 20.52
C ASN A 153 10.40 32.40 19.15
N LYS A 154 10.44 31.43 18.25
CA LYS A 154 9.85 31.55 16.91
C LYS A 154 8.36 31.19 16.99
N THR A 155 7.51 32.12 16.57
CA THR A 155 6.06 31.94 16.51
C THR A 155 5.72 30.70 15.68
N LYS A 156 4.94 29.80 16.27
CA LYS A 156 4.62 28.48 15.71
C LYS A 156 3.30 28.56 14.96
N ASN A 157 3.35 28.82 13.65
CA ASN A 157 2.16 28.65 12.82
C ASN A 157 2.31 27.40 11.95
N TRP A 158 1.93 26.25 12.50
CA TRP A 158 1.94 24.99 11.76
C TRP A 158 0.98 25.04 10.56
N GLN A 159 -0.07 25.87 10.61
CA GLN A 159 -1.02 26.04 9.51
C GLN A 159 -0.36 26.71 8.30
N ASP A 160 0.50 27.72 8.53
CA ASP A 160 1.29 28.35 7.45
C ASP A 160 2.29 27.37 6.83
N ILE A 161 2.95 26.56 7.65
CA ILE A 161 3.87 25.51 7.18
C ILE A 161 3.09 24.47 6.36
N TYR A 162 1.96 24.01 6.89
CA TYR A 162 1.09 23.04 6.22
C TYR A 162 0.61 23.58 4.88
N LYS A 163 0.09 24.81 4.84
CA LYS A 163 -0.34 25.46 3.59
C LYS A 163 0.78 25.51 2.56
N LYS A 164 1.97 25.97 2.95
CA LYS A 164 3.12 26.07 2.04
C LYS A 164 3.55 24.70 1.51
N MET A 165 3.60 23.68 2.37
CA MET A 165 3.95 22.31 2.00
C MET A 165 2.90 21.69 1.07
N ARG A 166 1.61 21.88 1.38
CA ARG A 166 0.51 21.37 0.58
C ARG A 166 0.47 21.98 -0.82
N ILE A 167 0.63 23.29 -0.93
CA ILE A 167 0.56 23.99 -2.22
C ILE A 167 1.86 23.87 -3.00
N GLY A 168 3.00 24.06 -2.35
CA GLY A 168 4.29 24.15 -3.04
C GLY A 168 5.01 22.83 -3.23
N ALA A 169 4.62 21.77 -2.51
CA ALA A 169 5.25 20.45 -2.60
C ALA A 169 4.27 19.28 -2.67
N ASP A 170 2.95 19.53 -2.73
CA ASP A 170 1.91 18.49 -2.75
C ASP A 170 2.02 17.49 -1.59
N MET A 171 2.55 17.93 -0.44
CA MET A 171 2.75 17.11 0.74
C MET A 171 1.68 17.39 1.80
N SER A 172 1.19 16.32 2.43
CA SER A 172 0.21 16.37 3.51
C SER A 172 0.76 15.67 4.76
N PHE A 173 0.45 16.21 5.94
CA PHE A 173 0.81 15.62 7.22
C PHE A 173 -0.33 15.86 8.23
N ILE A 174 -0.57 14.93 9.16
CA ILE A 174 -1.75 14.90 10.06
C ILE A 174 -3.03 14.49 9.29
N PHE A 175 -3.41 15.25 8.27
CA PHE A 175 -4.50 14.94 7.35
C PHE A 175 -4.13 15.38 5.92
N SER A 176 -4.73 14.73 4.94
CA SER A 176 -4.67 15.10 3.53
C SER A 176 -5.85 16.00 3.19
N ILE A 177 -5.63 16.95 2.27
CA ILE A 177 -6.68 17.79 1.71
C ILE A 177 -6.55 17.71 0.20
N ASN A 178 -7.59 17.24 -0.49
CA ASN A 178 -7.57 17.03 -1.93
C ASN A 178 -8.82 17.63 -2.58
N ILE A 179 -8.78 17.74 -3.92
CA ILE A 179 -9.93 18.13 -4.72
C ILE A 179 -10.32 16.92 -5.55
N ASN A 180 -11.43 16.27 -5.17
CA ASN A 180 -11.92 15.06 -5.81
C ASN A 180 -13.29 15.33 -6.49
N PRO A 181 -13.73 14.51 -7.47
CA PRO A 181 -15.11 14.56 -7.95
C PRO A 181 -16.07 14.37 -6.77
N ASN A 182 -17.17 15.14 -6.73
CA ASN A 182 -18.17 14.93 -5.69
C ASN A 182 -18.80 13.52 -5.87
N PRO A 183 -18.88 12.69 -4.81
CA PRO A 183 -19.45 11.34 -4.87
C PRO A 183 -20.92 11.29 -5.34
N THR A 184 -21.72 12.32 -5.07
CA THR A 184 -23.13 12.40 -5.47
C THR A 184 -23.32 13.06 -6.84
N ASN A 185 -22.41 13.98 -7.22
CA ASN A 185 -22.41 14.64 -8.52
C ASN A 185 -21.00 14.79 -9.09
N THR A 186 -20.58 13.84 -9.92
CA THR A 186 -19.22 13.81 -10.48
C THR A 186 -18.90 14.95 -11.46
N SER A 187 -19.89 15.79 -11.83
CA SER A 187 -19.69 16.99 -12.64
C SER A 187 -19.15 18.18 -11.83
N VAL A 188 -19.24 18.13 -10.49
CA VAL A 188 -18.66 19.15 -9.60
C VAL A 188 -17.50 18.58 -8.79
N ARG A 189 -16.66 19.47 -8.26
CA ARG A 189 -15.53 19.12 -7.39
C ARG A 189 -15.91 19.35 -5.93
N ALA A 190 -15.43 18.49 -5.06
CA ALA A 190 -15.55 18.63 -3.61
C ALA A 190 -14.15 18.67 -2.98
N ILE A 191 -14.04 19.38 -1.86
CA ILE A 191 -12.88 19.25 -0.98
C ILE A 191 -13.02 17.92 -0.25
N ASP A 192 -12.01 17.09 -0.38
CA ASP A 192 -11.88 15.83 0.34
C ASP A 192 -10.81 15.99 1.43
N ILE A 193 -11.14 15.59 2.65
CA ILE A 193 -10.23 15.63 3.80
C ILE A 193 -10.17 14.22 4.37
N ASP A 194 -9.01 13.59 4.26
CA ASP A 194 -8.79 12.23 4.73
C ASP A 194 -7.56 12.16 5.64
N ILE A 195 -7.42 11.06 6.36
CA ILE A 195 -6.31 10.74 7.23
C ILE A 195 -5.04 10.58 6.40
N SER A 196 -3.93 11.20 6.83
CA SER A 196 -2.63 10.98 6.20
C SER A 196 -2.18 9.52 6.36
N GLU A 197 -1.55 8.97 5.34
CA GLU A 197 -0.96 7.64 5.41
C GLU A 197 0.35 7.68 6.21
N PHE A 198 0.64 6.57 6.89
CA PHE A 198 1.89 6.34 7.60
C PHE A 198 2.65 5.20 6.91
N VAL A 199 3.95 5.08 7.17
CA VAL A 199 4.76 3.99 6.60
C VAL A 199 4.29 2.62 7.12
N PRO A 200 4.14 2.40 8.45
CA PRO A 200 3.37 1.27 8.94
C PRO A 200 1.89 1.46 8.66
N SER A 201 1.15 0.36 8.52
CA SER A 201 -0.31 0.43 8.33
C SER A 201 -1.00 1.12 9.52
N ARG A 202 -2.17 1.71 9.28
CA ARG A 202 -2.97 2.35 10.34
C ARG A 202 -3.26 1.40 11.52
N TYR A 203 -3.48 0.12 11.22
CA TYR A 203 -3.67 -0.91 12.25
C TYR A 203 -2.40 -1.14 13.09
N GLN A 204 -1.23 -1.22 12.45
CA GLN A 204 0.04 -1.37 13.15
C GLN A 204 0.34 -0.15 14.03
N ILE A 205 0.12 1.07 13.54
CA ILE A 205 0.24 2.30 14.35
C ILE A 205 -0.75 2.26 15.53
N TYR A 206 -2.01 1.90 15.30
CA TYR A 206 -3.01 1.80 16.38
C TYR A 206 -2.56 0.85 17.50
N ARG A 207 -1.94 -0.29 17.15
CA ARG A 207 -1.48 -1.34 18.08
C ARG A 207 -0.03 -1.16 18.58
N ALA A 208 0.70 -0.13 18.16
CA ALA A 208 2.14 0.05 18.39
C ALA A 208 2.60 0.05 19.85
N ARG A 209 1.69 0.23 20.82
CA ARG A 209 1.99 0.20 22.28
C ARG A 209 1.40 -1.01 23.01
N GLU A 210 0.68 -1.85 22.28
CA GLU A 210 -0.03 -3.03 22.79
C GLU A 210 0.65 -4.32 22.31
N ASN A 211 1.18 -4.30 21.08
CA ASN A 211 1.86 -5.43 20.46
C ASN A 211 3.28 -5.02 20.05
N ASN A 212 4.21 -5.98 20.05
CA ASN A 212 5.52 -5.79 19.47
C ASN A 212 5.48 -6.10 17.97
N ASP A 213 5.57 -5.07 17.12
CA ASP A 213 5.52 -5.18 15.67
C ASP A 213 6.84 -4.67 15.08
N SER A 214 7.50 -5.50 14.27
CA SER A 214 8.83 -5.22 13.73
C SER A 214 8.85 -4.03 12.74
N ALA A 215 7.75 -3.79 12.02
CA ALA A 215 7.65 -2.64 11.12
C ALA A 215 7.53 -1.34 11.91
N VAL A 216 6.78 -1.35 13.02
CA VAL A 216 6.69 -0.22 13.96
C VAL A 216 8.06 0.07 14.59
N GLU A 217 8.78 -0.96 15.05
CA GLU A 217 10.12 -0.81 15.61
C GLU A 217 11.11 -0.23 14.58
N ALA A 218 11.10 -0.75 13.35
CA ALA A 218 11.94 -0.24 12.26
C ALA A 218 11.61 1.20 11.90
N TYR A 219 10.32 1.57 11.95
CA TYR A 219 9.87 2.94 11.70
C TYR A 219 10.31 3.90 12.83
N GLU A 220 10.20 3.50 14.09
CA GLU A 220 10.73 4.30 15.22
C GLU A 220 12.25 4.49 15.10
N ASP A 221 12.99 3.45 14.71
CA ASP A 221 14.42 3.54 14.45
C ASP A 221 14.74 4.45 13.26
N PHE A 222 13.95 4.39 12.18
CA PHE A 222 14.06 5.28 11.03
C PHE A 222 13.90 6.75 11.42
N ILE A 223 12.85 7.09 12.19
CA ILE A 223 12.63 8.46 12.69
C ILE A 223 13.83 8.91 13.53
N LYS A 224 14.32 8.06 14.45
CA LYS A 224 15.49 8.37 15.28
C LYS A 224 16.73 8.67 14.44
N ARG A 225 17.02 7.85 13.41
CA ARG A 225 18.16 8.07 12.50
C ARG A 225 18.00 9.36 11.68
N ALA A 226 16.79 9.63 11.19
CA ALA A 226 16.49 10.87 10.49
C ALA A 226 16.71 12.08 11.41
N VAL A 227 16.25 12.03 12.65
CA VAL A 227 16.49 13.10 13.64
C VAL A 227 17.98 13.36 13.82
N ILE A 228 18.79 12.31 14.05
CA ILE A 228 20.25 12.42 14.22
C ILE A 228 20.89 13.09 12.99
N LEU A 229 20.50 12.65 11.79
CA LEU A 229 21.03 13.16 10.54
C LEU A 229 20.73 14.65 10.33
N PHE A 230 19.50 15.09 10.63
CA PHE A 230 19.06 16.46 10.37
C PHE A 230 19.46 17.48 11.42
N SER A 231 19.36 17.12 12.71
CA SER A 231 19.71 18.03 13.82
C SER A 231 21.21 18.15 14.04
N LYS A 232 22.00 17.21 13.50
CA LYS A 232 23.38 16.94 13.95
C LYS A 232 23.44 16.69 15.46
N GLU A 233 22.32 16.25 16.05
CA GLU A 233 22.23 15.91 17.46
C GLU A 233 23.15 14.74 17.73
N LYS A 234 24.09 14.95 18.65
CA LYS A 234 25.01 13.89 19.09
C LYS A 234 24.42 13.14 20.28
N ASP A 235 23.43 13.72 20.94
CA ASP A 235 22.71 13.06 22.02
C ASP A 235 21.68 12.07 21.48
N ILE A 236 22.08 10.80 21.46
CA ILE A 236 21.24 9.67 21.08
C ILE A 236 19.98 9.59 21.95
N ASN A 237 20.04 9.98 23.23
CA ASN A 237 18.88 9.93 24.12
C ASN A 237 17.84 10.98 23.73
N ALA A 238 18.30 12.19 23.36
CA ALA A 238 17.42 13.23 22.86
C ALA A 238 16.74 12.81 21.55
N ALA A 239 17.50 12.25 20.60
CA ALA A 239 16.94 11.74 19.35
C ALA A 239 15.93 10.60 19.57
N THR A 240 16.24 9.67 20.47
CA THR A 240 15.36 8.55 20.84
C THR A 240 14.05 9.08 21.42
N LYS A 241 14.12 10.07 22.32
CA LYS A 241 12.95 10.70 22.90
C LYS A 241 12.08 11.38 21.83
N ILE A 242 12.69 12.12 20.91
CA ILE A 242 11.97 12.81 19.82
C ILE A 242 11.28 11.78 18.91
N ALA A 243 11.95 10.69 18.55
CA ALA A 243 11.36 9.63 17.75
C ALA A 243 10.15 9.00 18.45
N LYS A 244 10.28 8.71 19.74
CA LYS A 244 9.18 8.21 20.56
C LYS A 244 8.02 9.19 20.65
N ASP A 245 8.30 10.47 20.88
CA ASP A 245 7.28 11.53 20.96
C ASP A 245 6.51 11.67 19.63
N ILE A 246 7.19 11.55 18.48
CA ILE A 246 6.57 11.54 17.15
C ILE A 246 5.67 10.31 16.99
N LEU A 247 6.17 9.10 17.28
CA LEU A 247 5.36 7.89 17.18
C LEU A 247 4.16 7.92 18.13
N ASP A 248 4.34 8.36 19.37
CA ASP A 248 3.25 8.50 20.34
C ASP A 248 2.18 9.51 19.86
N PHE A 249 2.59 10.58 19.18
CA PHE A 249 1.66 11.50 18.54
C PHE A 249 0.86 10.82 17.42
N GLU A 250 1.51 10.06 16.54
CA GLU A 250 0.84 9.33 15.44
C GLU A 250 -0.11 8.24 15.95
N VAL A 251 0.27 7.52 17.02
CA VAL A 251 -0.58 6.54 17.71
C VAL A 251 -1.83 7.22 18.28
N ASN A 252 -1.67 8.33 18.99
CA ASN A 252 -2.79 9.05 19.59
C ASN A 252 -3.72 9.64 18.52
N LEU A 253 -3.15 10.23 17.46
CA LEU A 253 -3.91 10.72 16.32
C LEU A 253 -4.73 9.59 15.70
N THR A 254 -4.12 8.45 15.45
CA THR A 254 -4.78 7.26 14.89
C THR A 254 -5.89 6.76 15.81
N LYS A 255 -5.66 6.68 17.12
CA LYS A 255 -6.70 6.27 18.10
C LYS A 255 -7.91 7.20 18.10
N GLU A 256 -7.71 8.51 18.02
CA GLU A 256 -8.83 9.47 17.93
C GLU A 256 -9.60 9.33 16.62
N LEU A 257 -8.91 9.06 15.51
CA LEU A 257 -9.54 8.82 14.22
C LEU A 257 -10.42 7.57 14.26
N TYR A 258 -9.90 6.45 14.79
CA TYR A 258 -10.67 5.21 14.97
C TYR A 258 -11.90 5.37 15.87
N LYS A 259 -11.87 6.25 16.88
CA LYS A 259 -13.05 6.56 17.70
C LYS A 259 -14.12 7.35 16.94
N SER A 260 -13.71 8.14 15.95
CA SER A 260 -14.60 9.07 15.22
C SER A 260 -15.27 8.43 14.01
N SER A 261 -14.62 7.44 13.41
CA SER A 261 -15.23 6.48 12.50
C SER A 261 -15.97 5.45 13.34
N ASP A 262 -17.22 5.11 13.03
CA ASP A 262 -17.94 3.94 13.59
C ASP A 262 -17.32 2.61 13.13
N PHE A 263 -15.99 2.54 13.11
CA PHE A 263 -15.20 1.41 12.67
C PHE A 263 -14.88 0.56 13.90
N GLU A 264 -15.62 -0.53 14.07
CA GLU A 264 -15.15 -1.61 14.92
C GLU A 264 -13.83 -2.12 14.33
N ALA A 265 -12.76 -2.11 15.13
CA ALA A 265 -11.52 -2.78 14.74
C ALA A 265 -11.89 -4.19 14.27
N PRO A 266 -11.49 -4.64 13.07
CA PRO A 266 -11.82 -5.97 12.63
C PRO A 266 -11.32 -6.92 13.72
N VAL A 267 -12.24 -7.68 14.30
CA VAL A 267 -11.89 -8.84 15.10
C VAL A 267 -11.27 -9.79 14.09
N LEU A 268 -9.96 -9.65 13.91
CA LEU A 268 -9.18 -10.64 13.21
C LEU A 268 -9.43 -11.95 13.97
N PRO A 269 -9.87 -13.02 13.29
CA PRO A 269 -10.06 -14.31 13.92
C PRO A 269 -8.84 -14.64 14.76
N ASP A 270 -9.08 -15.18 15.97
CA ASP A 270 -8.02 -15.73 16.84
C ASP A 270 -6.96 -16.41 15.97
N ASP A 271 -5.70 -16.03 16.19
CA ASP A 271 -4.49 -16.42 15.50
C ASP A 271 -4.45 -17.93 15.14
N ASN A 272 -5.11 -18.23 14.01
CA ASN A 272 -5.12 -19.51 13.29
C ASN A 272 -5.54 -19.30 11.82
N GLY A 273 -5.53 -18.06 11.32
CA GLY A 273 -5.94 -17.71 9.95
C GLY A 273 -5.16 -16.55 9.31
N MET A 274 -4.19 -15.96 10.00
CA MET A 274 -3.26 -14.96 9.44
C MET A 274 -1.81 -15.51 9.34
N SER A 275 -1.66 -16.83 9.39
CA SER A 275 -0.44 -17.56 8.97
C SER A 275 -0.36 -17.72 7.44
N ASP A 276 -1.51 -17.69 6.76
CA ASP A 276 -1.62 -18.25 5.39
C ASP A 276 -1.06 -17.35 4.27
N TYR A 277 -0.67 -16.10 4.57
CA TYR A 277 0.03 -15.24 3.61
C TYR A 277 1.56 -15.29 3.71
N HIS A 278 2.12 -15.89 4.76
CA HIS A 278 3.57 -16.06 4.94
C HIS A 278 4.05 -17.52 4.86
N GLU A 279 3.15 -18.50 4.88
CA GLU A 279 3.51 -19.93 4.88
C GLU A 279 3.83 -20.51 3.49
N TYR A 280 3.63 -19.77 2.40
CA TYR A 280 3.86 -20.30 1.03
C TYR A 280 5.32 -20.29 0.53
N TYR A 281 6.28 -19.98 1.41
CA TYR A 281 7.72 -19.93 1.11
C TYR A 281 8.62 -20.71 2.09
N GLN A 282 8.05 -21.55 2.97
CA GLN A 282 8.84 -22.47 3.79
C GLN A 282 8.19 -23.85 3.87
N ASP A 283 8.26 -24.62 2.78
CA ASP A 283 8.51 -26.06 2.94
C ASP A 283 9.03 -26.64 1.62
N ASP A 284 10.34 -26.87 1.57
CA ASP A 284 10.97 -28.03 0.93
C ASP A 284 12.50 -27.89 1.03
N SER A 285 13.02 -28.10 2.24
CA SER A 285 14.39 -28.60 2.37
C SER A 285 14.47 -29.60 3.52
N SER A 286 14.04 -30.83 3.26
CA SER A 286 14.55 -31.98 4.03
C SER A 286 14.96 -33.10 3.07
N ASN A 287 16.25 -33.09 2.71
CA ASN A 287 17.12 -34.25 2.82
C ASN A 287 18.54 -33.91 2.34
N THR A 288 19.46 -33.66 3.26
CA THR A 288 20.72 -34.41 3.35
C THR A 288 21.42 -34.18 4.68
N THR A 289 22.03 -35.27 5.16
CA THR A 289 22.66 -35.59 6.44
C THR A 289 23.80 -34.68 6.95
N GLU A 290 23.78 -34.43 8.27
CA GLU A 290 24.87 -34.29 9.26
C GLU A 290 26.09 -33.39 8.97
N SER A 291 26.32 -32.32 9.76
CA SER A 291 27.07 -32.35 11.04
C SER A 291 27.26 -30.96 11.68
N GLU A 292 26.90 -30.84 12.96
CA GLU A 292 27.45 -30.02 14.07
C GLU A 292 27.90 -28.55 13.88
N LEU A 293 27.19 -27.61 14.54
CA LEU A 293 27.65 -26.76 15.68
C LEU A 293 26.67 -25.58 15.93
N GLU A 294 25.93 -25.60 17.05
CA GLU A 294 25.22 -24.43 17.62
C GLU A 294 26.09 -23.63 18.62
N PRO A 295 25.65 -22.44 19.10
CA PRO A 295 24.79 -22.40 20.30
C PRO A 295 23.60 -21.41 20.28
N GLU A 296 22.43 -21.92 20.73
CA GLU A 296 21.42 -21.40 21.66
C GLU A 296 20.85 -19.96 21.58
N VAL A 297 19.53 -19.85 21.34
CA VAL A 297 18.67 -18.77 21.88
C VAL A 297 17.42 -19.37 22.54
N LYS A 298 17.21 -18.99 23.81
CA LYS A 298 16.15 -19.48 24.71
C LYS A 298 14.76 -18.94 24.39
N GLU A 299 13.82 -19.86 24.36
CA GLU A 299 12.37 -19.70 24.36
C GLU A 299 11.84 -19.20 25.71
N CYS A 300 10.90 -18.24 25.71
CA CYS A 300 10.12 -17.86 26.90
C CYS A 300 8.71 -17.43 26.48
N SER A 301 7.77 -18.36 26.56
CA SER A 301 6.33 -18.08 26.55
C SER A 301 5.74 -18.40 27.92
N ARG A 302 5.11 -17.42 28.57
CA ARG A 302 4.22 -17.61 29.73
C ARG A 302 3.02 -16.68 29.59
N VAL A 303 1.89 -17.25 29.21
CA VAL A 303 0.58 -16.61 29.07
C VAL A 303 -0.18 -16.66 30.40
N ILE A 304 -0.83 -15.56 30.79
CA ILE A 304 -1.77 -15.49 31.93
C ILE A 304 -3.18 -15.85 31.44
N PRO A 305 -3.99 -16.68 32.14
CA PRO A 305 -5.30 -17.13 31.65
C PRO A 305 -6.39 -16.06 31.59
N ARG A 306 -7.16 -16.11 30.50
CA ARG A 306 -8.26 -15.23 30.03
C ARG A 306 -9.50 -15.15 30.93
N SER A 307 -9.57 -15.88 32.05
CA SER A 307 -10.80 -15.98 32.86
C SER A 307 -11.11 -14.72 33.70
N LEU A 308 -10.13 -13.84 33.92
CA LEU A 308 -10.31 -12.62 34.72
C LEU A 308 -10.88 -11.42 33.93
N LEU A 309 -10.82 -11.45 32.60
CA LEU A 309 -11.23 -10.32 31.74
C LEU A 309 -12.71 -10.39 31.31
N LEU A 310 -13.34 -11.56 31.38
CA LEU A 310 -14.71 -11.76 30.87
C LEU A 310 -15.79 -11.26 31.86
N ASP A 311 -15.50 -11.26 33.16
CA ASP A 311 -16.46 -10.86 34.20
C ASP A 311 -16.71 -9.34 34.25
N GLU A 312 -15.72 -8.50 33.86
CA GLU A 312 -15.88 -7.04 33.82
C GLU A 312 -16.77 -6.57 32.66
N MET A 313 -16.84 -7.33 31.56
CA MET A 313 -17.61 -6.94 30.37
C MET A 313 -19.10 -7.24 30.49
N LEU A 314 -19.50 -8.20 31.31
CA LEU A 314 -20.91 -8.61 31.44
C LEU A 314 -21.72 -7.74 32.40
N GLN A 315 -21.08 -7.01 33.32
CA GLN A 315 -21.75 -6.12 34.26
C GLN A 315 -22.17 -4.76 33.66
N ALA A 316 -21.67 -4.40 32.47
CA ALA A 316 -22.01 -3.12 31.83
C ALA A 316 -23.26 -3.15 30.93
N ARG A 317 -23.93 -4.30 30.77
CA ARG A 317 -25.02 -4.49 29.79
C ARG A 317 -26.44 -4.46 30.40
N SER A 318 -26.62 -4.39 31.71
CA SER A 318 -27.96 -4.57 32.31
C SER A 318 -28.84 -3.33 32.46
N ASP A 319 -28.34 -2.12 32.22
CA ASP A 319 -29.10 -0.89 32.51
C ASP A 319 -29.25 0.00 31.27
N GLU A 320 -30.25 -0.25 30.42
CA GLU A 320 -31.11 0.82 29.87
C GLU A 320 -32.31 0.27 29.10
N SER A 321 -33.48 0.87 29.38
CA SER A 321 -34.81 0.44 29.01
C SER A 321 -35.38 1.22 27.81
N THR A 322 -36.28 0.53 27.12
CA THR A 322 -37.15 0.92 26.00
C THR A 322 -37.80 2.32 26.06
N SER A 323 -37.80 3.08 24.94
CA SER A 323 -39.04 3.51 24.25
C SER A 323 -38.83 4.31 22.93
N ALA A 324 -39.63 3.91 21.92
CA ALA A 324 -40.37 4.62 20.85
C ALA A 324 -39.74 5.70 19.93
N ALA A 325 -40.33 5.77 18.73
CA ALA A 325 -39.80 6.28 17.46
C ALA A 325 -40.08 7.76 17.11
N GLU A 326 -39.36 8.19 16.06
CA GLU A 326 -39.54 9.35 15.16
C GLU A 326 -39.16 10.77 15.64
N LYS A 327 -38.00 11.26 15.19
CA LYS A 327 -37.89 12.22 14.07
C LYS A 327 -36.43 12.58 13.72
N ASP A 328 -36.20 12.63 12.40
CA ASP A 328 -35.14 13.34 11.66
C ASP A 328 -33.68 12.83 11.79
N PRO A 329 -32.81 13.11 10.79
CA PRO A 329 -31.98 14.30 11.01
C PRO A 329 -31.73 15.14 9.74
N GLU A 330 -32.24 16.37 9.78
CA GLU A 330 -31.40 17.57 9.99
C GLU A 330 -29.96 17.44 9.46
N THR A 331 -29.77 18.03 8.28
CA THR A 331 -28.50 18.35 7.60
C THR A 331 -27.29 18.44 8.54
N SER A 332 -26.35 17.50 8.36
CA SER A 332 -24.96 17.42 8.85
C SER A 332 -24.53 18.50 9.85
N ARG A 333 -24.60 18.18 11.15
CA ARG A 333 -24.02 19.00 12.24
C ARG A 333 -22.48 18.94 12.32
N LYS A 334 -21.82 18.15 11.47
CA LYS A 334 -20.40 17.75 11.65
C LYS A 334 -19.41 18.91 11.49
N LEU A 335 -19.59 19.81 10.52
CA LEU A 335 -18.68 20.97 10.35
C LEU A 335 -18.87 22.04 11.45
N LYS A 336 -20.11 22.35 11.82
CA LYS A 336 -20.41 23.21 12.98
C LYS A 336 -19.87 22.62 14.28
N ASP A 337 -19.83 21.29 14.38
CA ASP A 337 -19.24 20.59 15.51
C ASP A 337 -17.70 20.64 15.51
N ILE A 338 -17.06 20.66 14.35
CA ILE A 338 -15.61 20.89 14.22
C ILE A 338 -15.25 22.33 14.61
N ASP A 339 -15.96 23.33 14.09
CA ASP A 339 -15.76 24.75 14.49
C ASP A 339 -16.00 24.96 15.99
N ARG A 340 -17.04 24.31 16.55
CA ARG A 340 -17.33 24.33 17.98
C ARG A 340 -16.25 23.63 18.82
N LYS A 341 -15.69 22.51 18.35
CA LYS A 341 -14.61 21.78 19.03
C LYS A 341 -13.28 22.53 18.97
N LEU A 342 -13.01 23.25 17.89
CA LEU A 342 -11.74 23.95 17.65
C LEU A 342 -11.75 25.44 18.06
N LYS A 343 -12.89 25.96 18.53
CA LYS A 343 -13.05 27.26 19.20
C LYS A 343 -12.56 28.48 18.39
N SER A 344 -12.59 28.46 17.05
CA SER A 344 -12.42 29.64 16.19
C SER A 344 -12.75 29.33 14.74
N ASP A 345 -13.08 30.35 13.93
CA ASP A 345 -13.20 30.31 12.46
C ASP A 345 -11.91 29.84 11.73
N GLY A 346 -10.90 29.40 12.47
CA GLY A 346 -9.56 29.07 11.98
C GLY A 346 -9.51 27.88 11.02
N TRP A 347 -10.49 26.96 11.06
CA TRP A 347 -10.53 25.82 10.13
C TRP A 347 -11.06 26.24 8.76
N PHE A 348 -12.17 26.98 8.74
CA PHE A 348 -12.68 27.59 7.51
C PHE A 348 -11.66 28.57 6.92
N GLN A 349 -11.00 29.37 7.75
CA GLN A 349 -9.93 30.27 7.29
C GLN A 349 -8.73 29.49 6.74
N LEU A 350 -8.32 28.38 7.38
CA LEU A 350 -7.24 27.52 6.88
C LEU A 350 -7.58 26.95 5.49
N LEU A 351 -8.76 26.37 5.32
CA LEU A 351 -9.22 25.89 4.02
C LEU A 351 -9.28 27.01 3.00
N THR A 352 -9.87 28.15 3.37
CA THR A 352 -9.96 29.32 2.50
C THR A 352 -8.58 29.77 2.08
N ASP A 353 -7.61 29.85 2.99
CA ASP A 353 -6.25 30.27 2.66
C ASP A 353 -5.52 29.25 1.78
N ILE A 354 -5.72 27.94 1.99
CA ILE A 354 -5.16 26.88 1.13
C ILE A 354 -5.71 26.99 -0.28
N PHE A 355 -7.02 27.19 -0.43
CA PHE A 355 -7.70 27.15 -1.73
C PHE A 355 -7.74 28.50 -2.46
N LYS A 356 -7.63 29.62 -1.74
CA LYS A 356 -7.48 30.96 -2.32
C LYS A 356 -6.18 31.09 -3.10
N ASP A 357 -5.10 30.55 -2.57
CA ASP A 357 -3.80 30.50 -3.26
C ASP A 357 -3.84 29.52 -4.46
N ALA A 358 -4.79 28.57 -4.50
CA ALA A 358 -5.03 27.63 -5.60
C ALA A 358 -6.08 28.12 -6.63
N SER A 359 -6.53 29.37 -6.57
CA SER A 359 -7.59 29.93 -7.44
C SER A 359 -8.94 29.20 -7.40
N VAL A 360 -9.28 28.56 -6.27
CA VAL A 360 -10.57 27.89 -6.06
C VAL A 360 -11.49 28.81 -5.27
N ASN A 361 -12.66 29.15 -5.84
CA ASN A 361 -13.71 29.89 -5.14
C ASN A 361 -14.53 28.91 -4.26
N LEU A 362 -14.40 29.03 -2.95
CA LEU A 362 -15.24 28.30 -1.99
C LEU A 362 -16.55 29.06 -1.80
N THR A 363 -17.68 28.43 -2.15
CA THR A 363 -19.03 29.02 -1.98
C THR A 363 -19.57 28.86 -0.56
N GLY A 364 -18.95 28.00 0.27
CA GLY A 364 -19.38 27.74 1.64
C GLY A 364 -20.68 26.93 1.77
N GLU A 365 -21.22 26.43 0.66
CA GLU A 365 -22.43 25.60 0.63
C GLU A 365 -22.07 24.10 0.63
N GLU A 366 -22.62 23.36 1.60
CA GLU A 366 -22.50 21.91 1.73
C GLU A 366 -23.58 21.25 0.86
N GLU A 367 -23.20 20.49 -0.17
CA GLU A 367 -24.11 19.58 -0.87
C GLU A 367 -24.05 18.20 -0.19
N VAL A 368 -25.21 17.76 0.33
CA VAL A 368 -25.41 16.49 1.06
C VAL A 368 -25.38 15.28 0.14
#